data_AF-V9YZN3-F1
#
_entry.id   AF-V9YZN3-F1
#
_cell.length_a   1.000
_cell.length_b   1.000
_cell.length_c   1.000
_cell.angle_alpha   90.00
_cell.angle_beta   90.00
_cell.angle_gamma   90.00
#
_symmetry.space_group_name_H-M   'P 1'
#
loop_
_entity.id
_entity.type
_entity.pdbx_description
1 polymer ?
#
loop_
_entity_poly.entity_id
_entity_poly.type
_entity_poly.pdbx_seq_one_letter_code
_entity_poly.pdbx_strand_id
1 'polypeptide(L)'
;MEHSFYAVYGVELAETDWLVVYDGLEALRRSRREDDTSEDVQLYTVSGNGRRDDRIIIGVGYEELPPGTCKSAKDLEASPGRDEAVLRAAAALPGRALDAPGWLLVHDWS
;
A
#
# COMPACT_ATOMS: atom_id res chain seq x y z
N MET A 1 23.61 -4.67 -6.90
CA MET A 1 22.40 -4.64 -6.06
C MET A 1 22.14 -3.19 -5.79
N GLU A 2 21.19 -2.64 -6.53
CA GLU A 2 20.69 -1.29 -6.30
C GLU A 2 19.62 -1.44 -5.21
N HIS A 3 19.83 -0.79 -4.08
CA HIS A 3 18.88 -0.83 -2.97
C HIS A 3 18.00 0.40 -3.08
N SER A 4 16.73 0.21 -3.45
CA SER A 4 15.75 1.29 -3.47
C SER A 4 14.81 1.18 -2.27
N PHE A 5 14.61 2.32 -1.60
CA PHE A 5 13.63 2.48 -0.54
C PHE A 5 12.43 3.22 -1.11
N TYR A 6 11.24 2.71 -0.82
CA TYR A 6 9.99 3.31 -1.24
C TYR A 6 9.15 3.66 -0.02
N ALA A 7 8.54 4.84 -0.03
CA ALA A 7 7.47 5.18 0.88
C ALA A 7 6.13 4.97 0.17
N VAL A 8 5.31 4.06 0.68
CA VAL A 8 3.96 3.78 0.17
C VAL A 8 2.97 4.39 1.14
N TYR A 9 2.01 5.17 0.64
CA TYR A 9 0.92 5.66 1.48
C TYR A 9 -0.21 4.63 1.46
N GLY A 10 -0.42 3.92 2.57
CA GLY A 10 -1.31 2.78 2.57
C GLY A 10 -1.59 2.20 3.94
N VAL A 11 -2.12 0.99 3.94
CA VAL A 11 -2.43 0.23 5.15
C VAL A 11 -2.03 -1.23 4.98
N GLU A 12 -1.60 -1.83 6.08
CA GLU A 12 -1.32 -3.26 6.15
C GLU A 12 -2.58 -4.05 6.51
N LEU A 13 -2.79 -5.18 5.82
CA LEU A 13 -3.91 -6.09 6.04
C LEU A 13 -3.45 -7.32 6.82
N ALA A 14 -4.16 -7.64 7.90
CA ALA A 14 -3.90 -8.80 8.73
C ALA A 14 -4.35 -10.11 8.07
N GLU A 15 -3.58 -11.19 8.28
CA GLU A 15 -4.03 -12.58 8.12
C GLU A 15 -4.73 -12.88 6.78
N THR A 16 -4.23 -12.28 5.71
CA THR A 16 -4.86 -12.33 4.39
C THR A 16 -3.88 -12.92 3.37
N ASP A 17 -4.42 -13.47 2.28
CA ASP A 17 -3.64 -13.96 1.13
C ASP A 17 -3.57 -12.90 0.03
N TRP A 18 -2.37 -12.69 -0.52
CA TRP A 18 -2.12 -11.61 -1.48
C TRP A 18 -2.91 -11.80 -2.78
N LEU A 19 -3.17 -13.04 -3.19
CA LEU A 19 -3.92 -13.34 -4.42
C LEU A 19 -5.38 -12.93 -4.26
N VAL A 20 -5.96 -13.18 -3.08
CA VAL A 20 -7.34 -12.78 -2.76
C VAL A 20 -7.46 -11.25 -2.76
N VAL A 21 -6.47 -10.54 -2.21
CA VAL A 21 -6.44 -9.08 -2.22
C VAL A 21 -6.27 -8.52 -3.63
N TYR A 22 -5.39 -9.13 -4.42
CA TYR A 22 -5.21 -8.77 -5.82
C TYR A 22 -6.50 -8.89 -6.62
N ASP A 23 -7.18 -10.03 -6.53
CA ASP A 23 -8.45 -10.26 -7.23
C ASP A 23 -9.54 -9.27 -6.79
N GLY A 24 -9.60 -8.95 -5.49
CA GLY A 24 -10.51 -7.95 -4.95
C GLY A 24 -10.23 -6.54 -5.46
N LEU A 25 -8.96 -6.12 -5.53
CA LEU A 25 -8.57 -4.83 -6.10
C LEU A 25 -8.90 -4.74 -7.60
N GLU A 26 -8.69 -5.83 -8.35
CA GLU A 26 -9.08 -5.91 -9.75
C GLU A 26 -10.60 -5.82 -9.94
N ALA A 27 -11.39 -6.46 -9.07
CA ALA A 27 -12.84 -6.34 -9.08
C ALA A 27 -13.29 -4.90 -8.78
N LEU A 28 -12.64 -4.23 -7.81
CA LEU A 28 -12.89 -2.82 -7.49
C LEU A 28 -12.61 -1.91 -8.69
N ARG A 29 -11.46 -2.07 -9.35
CA ARG A 29 -11.09 -1.32 -10.58
C ARG A 29 -12.14 -1.50 -11.67
N ARG A 30 -12.65 -2.72 -11.87
CA ARG A 30 -13.69 -3.00 -12.88
C ARG A 30 -15.06 -2.42 -12.52
N SER A 31 -15.36 -2.27 -11.23
CA SER A 31 -16.63 -1.70 -10.75
C SER A 31 -16.66 -0.17 -10.78
N ARG A 32 -15.52 0.46 -11.09
CA ARG A 32 -15.32 1.89 -11.05
C ARG A 32 -16.12 2.60 -12.14
N ARG A 33 -16.80 3.69 -11.78
CA ARG A 33 -17.48 4.55 -12.75
C ARG A 33 -16.46 5.44 -13.45
N GLU A 34 -16.72 5.79 -14.71
CA GLU A 34 -15.83 6.65 -15.53
C GLU A 34 -15.50 8.01 -14.89
N ASP A 35 -16.38 8.54 -14.02
CA ASP A 35 -16.18 9.82 -13.32
C ASP A 35 -15.42 9.72 -11.99
N ASP A 36 -14.97 8.53 -11.59
CA ASP A 36 -14.26 8.35 -10.33
C ASP A 36 -12.78 8.71 -10.51
N THR A 37 -12.37 9.85 -9.94
CA THR A 37 -11.01 10.41 -10.01
C THR A 37 -10.12 10.05 -8.81
N SER A 38 -10.59 9.21 -7.89
CA SER A 38 -9.78 8.67 -6.78
C SER A 38 -8.45 8.05 -7.26
N GLU A 39 -7.39 8.11 -6.45
CA GLU A 39 -6.12 7.46 -6.81
C GLU A 39 -6.29 5.93 -6.87
N ASP A 40 -5.62 5.28 -7.83
CA ASP A 40 -5.66 3.83 -7.97
C ASP A 40 -4.87 3.17 -6.84
N VAL A 41 -5.58 2.38 -6.04
CA VAL A 41 -4.98 1.54 -4.99
C VAL A 41 -4.26 0.36 -5.63
N GLN A 42 -3.04 0.11 -5.18
CA GLN A 42 -2.17 -0.98 -5.62
C GLN A 42 -1.83 -1.93 -4.47
N LEU A 43 -1.51 -3.16 -4.83
CA LEU A 43 -1.03 -4.19 -3.91
C LEU A 43 0.49 -4.16 -3.83
N TYR A 44 1.01 -4.23 -2.61
CA TYR A 44 2.43 -4.39 -2.30
C TYR A 44 2.59 -5.60 -1.37
N THR A 45 3.49 -6.51 -1.72
CA THR A 45 3.88 -7.63 -0.85
C THR A 45 5.28 -7.37 -0.31
N VAL A 46 5.43 -7.38 1.01
CA VAL A 46 6.72 -7.15 1.67
C VAL A 46 7.16 -8.45 2.31
N SER A 47 8.19 -9.04 1.74
CA SER A 47 8.81 -10.24 2.28
C SER A 47 9.55 -9.91 3.57
N GLY A 48 9.20 -10.62 4.64
CA GLY A 48 9.89 -10.51 5.93
C GLY A 48 11.21 -11.27 5.92
N ASN A 49 12.17 -10.83 6.75
CA ASN A 49 13.44 -11.54 6.99
C ASN A 49 13.18 -12.89 7.69
N GLY A 50 12.82 -13.93 6.91
CA GLY A 50 12.95 -15.33 7.29
C GLY A 50 11.74 -16.03 7.94
N ARG A 51 10.53 -15.45 7.92
CA ARG A 51 9.30 -16.19 8.28
C ARG A 51 8.20 -15.95 7.26
N ARG A 52 7.39 -16.99 7.10
CA ARG A 52 6.40 -17.33 6.06
C ARG A 52 5.24 -16.34 5.89
N ASP A 53 5.33 -15.14 6.46
CA ASP A 53 4.24 -14.18 6.56
C ASP A 53 4.62 -12.97 5.71
N ASP A 54 4.38 -13.06 4.40
CA ASP A 54 4.47 -11.91 3.53
C ASP A 54 3.46 -10.86 4.04
N ARG A 55 3.95 -9.66 4.34
CA ARG A 55 3.08 -8.57 4.77
C ARG A 55 2.37 -8.03 3.54
N ILE A 56 1.04 -7.94 3.62
CA ILE A 56 0.22 -7.41 2.53
C ILE A 56 -0.12 -5.97 2.83
N ILE A 57 0.27 -5.09 1.93
CA ILE A 57 -0.02 -3.66 1.99
C ILE A 57 -0.86 -3.30 0.77
N ILE A 58 -1.90 -2.51 0.99
CA ILE A 58 -2.58 -1.79 -0.10
C ILE A 58 -2.29 -0.31 0.05
N GLY A 59 -1.97 0.37 -1.05
CA GLY A 59 -1.56 1.77 -1.00
C GLY A 59 -1.82 2.54 -2.27
N VAL A 60 -1.78 3.87 -2.15
CA VAL A 60 -1.95 4.83 -3.25
C VAL A 60 -0.63 5.53 -3.51
N GLY A 61 -0.07 5.26 -4.71
CA GLY A 61 1.21 5.80 -5.12
C GLY A 61 2.39 5.34 -4.25
N TYR A 62 3.60 5.69 -4.71
CA TYR A 62 4.82 5.52 -3.94
C TYR A 62 5.77 6.70 -4.21
N GLU A 63 6.57 7.07 -3.22
CA GLU A 63 7.71 7.98 -3.39
C GLU A 63 8.99 7.14 -3.27
N GLU A 64 9.84 7.19 -4.30
CA GLU A 64 11.18 6.63 -4.22
C GLU A 64 12.06 7.55 -3.35
N LEU A 65 12.71 6.97 -2.36
CA LEU A 65 13.62 7.66 -1.45
C LEU A 65 15.06 7.39 -1.92
N PRO A 66 15.77 8.40 -2.46
CA PRO A 66 17.15 8.23 -2.89
C PRO A 66 18.06 7.75 -1.73
N PRO A 67 19.10 6.96 -2.01
CA PRO A 67 20.09 6.60 -1.01
C PRO A 67 20.66 7.82 -0.29
N GLY A 68 20.74 7.77 1.04
CA GLY A 68 21.23 8.88 1.87
C GLY A 68 20.17 9.93 2.23
N THR A 69 18.90 9.70 1.88
CA THR A 69 17.78 10.56 2.32
C THR A 69 17.56 10.44 3.83
N CYS A 70 17.59 11.57 4.54
CA CYS A 70 17.26 11.67 5.97
C CYS A 70 15.85 12.24 6.22
N LYS A 71 14.88 11.93 5.35
CA LYS A 71 13.48 12.31 5.58
C LYS A 71 12.78 11.26 6.44
N SER A 72 12.04 11.71 7.45
CA SER A 72 11.11 10.83 8.16
C SER A 72 9.89 10.55 7.29
N ALA A 73 9.27 9.39 7.44
CA ALA A 73 7.96 9.10 6.86
C ALA A 73 6.90 10.15 7.27
N LYS A 74 7.09 10.82 8.42
CA LYS A 74 6.22 11.91 8.89
C LYS A 74 6.39 13.23 8.12
N ASP A 75 7.49 13.37 7.40
CA ASP A 75 7.81 14.58 6.62
C ASP A 75 7.22 14.52 5.21
N LEU A 76 6.58 13.41 4.84
CA LEU A 76 5.96 13.19 3.54
C LEU A 76 4.50 13.70 3.57
N GLU A 77 4.12 14.50 2.58
CA GLU A 77 2.78 15.08 2.51
C GLU A 77 1.70 14.01 2.28
N ALA A 78 0.85 13.82 3.28
CA ALA A 78 -0.39 13.07 3.12
C ALA A 78 -1.45 13.97 2.47
N SER A 79 -2.05 13.52 1.37
CA SER A 79 -3.21 14.18 0.78
C SER A 79 -4.49 13.61 1.42
N PRO A 80 -5.48 14.43 1.84
CA PRO A 80 -6.74 13.93 2.42
C PRO A 80 -7.50 12.93 1.53
N GLY A 81 -7.34 13.03 0.21
CA GLY A 81 -7.97 12.09 -0.74
C GLY A 81 -7.39 10.68 -0.69
N ARG A 82 -6.15 10.53 -0.17
CA ARG A 82 -5.47 9.24 -0.06
C ARG A 82 -6.07 8.36 1.01
N ASP A 83 -6.42 8.94 2.16
CA ASP A 83 -7.08 8.21 3.24
C ASP A 83 -8.40 7.61 2.79
N GLU A 84 -9.24 8.41 2.12
CA GLU A 84 -10.54 7.95 1.66
C GLU A 84 -10.39 6.81 0.64
N ALA A 85 -9.46 6.92 -0.30
CA ALA A 85 -9.20 5.89 -1.30
C ALA A 85 -8.73 4.57 -0.65
N VAL A 86 -7.76 4.64 0.26
CA VAL A 86 -7.22 3.48 0.97
C VAL A 86 -8.28 2.84 1.87
N LEU A 87 -9.04 3.63 2.63
CA LEU A 87 -10.10 3.12 3.52
C LEU A 87 -11.25 2.47 2.74
N ARG A 88 -11.66 3.08 1.61
CA ARG A 88 -12.69 2.51 0.74
C ARG A 88 -12.25 1.16 0.18
N ALA A 89 -11.01 1.06 -0.29
CA ALA A 89 -10.46 -0.20 -0.78
C ALA A 89 -10.33 -1.23 0.35
N ALA A 90 -9.79 -0.85 1.50
CA ALA A 90 -9.65 -1.74 2.67
C ALA A 90 -11.00 -2.31 3.12
N ALA A 91 -12.06 -1.48 3.15
CA ALA A 91 -13.39 -1.91 3.54
C ALA A 91 -14.06 -2.89 2.55
N ALA A 92 -13.61 -2.90 1.29
CA ALA A 92 -14.12 -3.79 0.25
C ALA A 92 -13.30 -5.08 0.08
N LEU A 93 -12.18 -5.19 0.78
CA LEU A 93 -11.29 -6.35 0.72
C LEU A 93 -11.48 -7.24 1.95
N PRO A 94 -11.20 -8.55 1.84
CA PRO A 94 -11.08 -9.39 3.03
C PRO A 94 -9.82 -9.02 3.81
N GLY A 95 -9.88 -9.21 5.12
CA GLY A 95 -8.81 -8.86 6.04
C GLY A 95 -9.13 -7.63 6.88
N ARG A 96 -8.43 -7.51 8.02
CA ARG A 96 -8.57 -6.37 8.91
C ARG A 96 -7.38 -5.45 8.70
N ALA A 97 -7.63 -4.17 8.40
CA ALA A 97 -6.61 -3.14 8.50
C ALA A 97 -6.00 -3.15 9.90
N LEU A 98 -4.67 -3.29 9.98
CA LEU A 98 -3.97 -3.35 11.26
C LEU A 98 -3.94 -1.99 11.97
N ASP A 99 -3.82 -0.91 11.20
CA ASP A 99 -3.73 0.47 11.66
C ASP A 99 -4.49 1.42 10.71
N ALA A 100 -4.50 2.72 11.02
CA ALA A 100 -4.99 3.75 10.09
C ALA A 100 -4.02 3.91 8.89
N PRO A 101 -4.51 4.41 7.73
CA PRO A 101 -3.64 4.70 6.59
C PRO A 101 -2.48 5.63 6.96
N GLY A 102 -1.32 5.39 6.36
CA GLY A 102 -0.13 6.21 6.59
C GLY A 102 1.04 5.80 5.71
N TRP A 103 2.18 6.48 5.90
CA TRP A 103 3.41 6.18 5.19
C TRP A 103 4.09 4.93 5.73
N LEU A 104 4.22 3.92 4.87
CA LEU A 104 4.88 2.65 5.11
C LEU A 104 6.17 2.58 4.29
N LEU A 105 7.29 2.29 4.97
CA LEU A 105 8.59 2.13 4.31
C LEU A 105 8.74 0.69 3.82
N VAL A 106 8.94 0.55 2.51
CA VAL A 106 9.18 -0.72 1.82
C VAL A 106 10.59 -0.68 1.24
N HIS A 107 11.35 -1.75 1.41
CA HIS A 107 12.69 -1.89 0.86
C HIS A 107 12.68 -2.98 -0.20
N ASP A 108 13.08 -2.63 -1.41
CA ASP A 108 13.25 -3.61 -2.48
C ASP A 108 14.69 -4.15 -2.47
N TRP A 109 14.80 -5.47 -2.45
CA TRP A 109 16.08 -6.21 -2.37
C TRP A 109 16.52 -6.78 -3.74
N SER A 110 15.99 -6.24 -4.84
CA SER A 110 16.17 -6.76 -6.20
C SER A 110 17.60 -6.72 -6.76
#